data_AF-A0A2D4KY83-F1
#
_entry.id   AF-A0A2D4KY83-F1
#
_cell.length_a   1.000
_cell.length_b   1.000
_cell.length_c   1.000
_cell.angle_alpha   90.00
_cell.angle_beta   90.00
_cell.angle_gamma   90.00
#
_symmetry.space_group_name_H-M   'P 1'
#
loop_
_entity.id
_entity.type
_entity.pdbx_description
1 polymer ?
#
loop_
_entity_poly.entity_id
_entity_poly.type
_entity_poly.pdbx_seq_one_letter_code
_entity_poly.pdbx_strand_id
1 'polypeptide(L)'
;RCLLFHLVWLLPLRRLSLSTMALKMVKGSIDRMFDKNLQDLVRGIRNHKEDEAKYISQCIDEIKQELKQDNIAVKANAVCKLTYLQMLGYDISWAAFNIIEVMSASKFTFKRIGYLAASQCFHEGTDVIMLTTNQIRKDLSSPNQYDTGVALTGLSCFVTPDLARDLANDIMTLMSHTKPYIRKKAVLIMYKVFLKYPESLRPAFPRLKEKLEDPDPGVQSAAVNVICELARRNPKNYLSLAPLFFKLMTSSTNNWVLIKIIKLFGALTPLEPRLGKKLIEPLTNLIHSTSAMSLLYECVNTVIAVLISLSSGMPNHSASIQLCVQKLRILIEDSDQNCKYGRSCHLGR
;
A
#
# COMPACT_ATOMS: atom_id res chain seq x y z
N ARG A 1 34.63 -30.68 -78.35
CA ARG A 1 34.63 -29.21 -78.14
C ARG A 1 33.36 -28.67 -78.80
N CYS A 2 32.29 -28.59 -78.02
CA CYS A 2 31.71 -27.33 -77.51
C CYS A 2 30.65 -26.79 -78.46
N LEU A 3 29.36 -26.96 -78.12
CA LEU A 3 28.28 -25.97 -78.24
C LEU A 3 26.94 -26.66 -77.97
N LEU A 4 26.60 -26.81 -76.68
CA LEU A 4 25.27 -27.23 -76.25
C LEU A 4 24.98 -26.76 -74.82
N PHE A 5 25.19 -25.48 -74.51
CA PHE A 5 24.81 -24.90 -73.22
C PHE A 5 24.62 -23.38 -73.35
N HIS A 6 23.42 -22.92 -73.76
CA HIS A 6 23.11 -21.48 -73.64
C HIS A 6 21.65 -21.11 -73.32
N LEU A 7 20.83 -22.03 -72.80
CA LEU A 7 19.40 -21.75 -72.52
C LEU A 7 18.92 -22.01 -71.07
N VAL A 8 19.83 -22.15 -70.09
CA VAL A 8 19.44 -22.49 -68.69
C VAL A 8 19.69 -21.35 -67.67
N TRP A 9 20.19 -20.18 -68.08
CA TRP A 9 20.67 -19.15 -67.13
C TRP A 9 19.69 -18.03 -66.74
N LEU A 10 18.37 -18.21 -66.90
CA LEU A 10 17.38 -17.15 -66.57
C LEU A 10 16.52 -17.36 -65.32
N LEU A 11 16.67 -18.44 -64.55
CA LEU A 11 15.88 -18.67 -63.33
C LEU A 11 16.72 -19.42 -62.27
N PRO A 12 17.40 -18.69 -61.34
CA PRO A 12 17.09 -18.94 -59.92
C PRO A 12 17.26 -17.74 -58.96
N LEU A 13 17.39 -16.49 -59.41
CA LEU A 13 17.63 -15.36 -58.48
C LEU A 13 16.38 -14.80 -57.78
N ARG A 14 15.17 -15.03 -58.29
CA ARG A 14 13.92 -14.59 -57.62
C ARG A 14 13.42 -15.51 -56.51
N ARG A 15 13.84 -16.79 -56.46
CA ARG A 15 13.39 -17.74 -55.42
C ARG A 15 14.08 -17.54 -54.07
N LEU A 16 15.34 -17.07 -54.03
CA LEU A 16 16.04 -16.84 -52.76
C LEU A 16 15.52 -15.61 -51.97
N SER A 17 15.08 -14.56 -52.66
CA SER A 17 14.49 -13.36 -52.01
C SER A 17 13.12 -13.64 -51.39
N LEU A 18 12.28 -14.43 -52.07
CA LEU A 18 10.98 -14.85 -51.56
C LEU A 18 11.11 -15.84 -50.40
N SER A 19 12.06 -16.78 -50.44
CA SER A 19 12.31 -17.69 -49.31
C SER A 19 12.84 -16.98 -48.07
N THR A 20 13.71 -15.96 -48.22
CA THR A 20 14.22 -15.19 -47.07
C THR A 20 13.17 -14.26 -46.46
N MET A 21 12.29 -13.66 -47.28
CA MET A 21 11.12 -12.94 -46.77
C MET A 21 10.11 -13.88 -46.11
N ALA A 22 9.81 -15.03 -46.71
CA ALA A 22 8.91 -16.04 -46.12
C ALA A 22 9.48 -16.60 -44.81
N LEU A 23 10.79 -16.86 -44.72
CA LEU A 23 11.46 -17.27 -43.49
C LEU A 23 11.46 -16.18 -42.42
N LYS A 24 11.61 -14.90 -42.78
CA LYS A 24 11.44 -13.78 -41.83
C LYS A 24 10.00 -13.62 -41.37
N MET A 25 9.03 -13.83 -42.26
CA MET A 25 7.60 -13.80 -41.94
C MET A 25 7.21 -14.98 -41.04
N VAL A 26 7.72 -16.18 -41.31
CA VAL A 26 7.51 -17.39 -40.50
C VAL A 26 8.23 -17.26 -39.16
N LYS A 27 9.47 -16.74 -39.11
CA LYS A 27 10.18 -16.46 -37.86
C LYS A 27 9.46 -15.39 -37.04
N GLY A 28 9.01 -14.30 -37.67
CA GLY A 28 8.16 -13.29 -37.03
C GLY A 28 6.79 -13.84 -36.61
N SER A 29 6.25 -14.85 -37.31
CA SER A 29 5.00 -15.53 -36.95
C SER A 29 5.19 -16.57 -35.85
N ILE A 30 6.37 -17.18 -35.72
CA ILE A 30 6.75 -18.10 -34.65
C ILE A 30 7.09 -17.31 -33.38
N ASP A 31 7.79 -16.17 -33.50
CA ASP A 31 8.01 -15.22 -32.40
C ASP A 31 6.69 -14.55 -31.95
N ARG A 32 5.69 -14.44 -32.83
CA ARG A 32 4.30 -14.06 -32.50
C ARG A 32 3.48 -15.22 -31.90
N MET A 33 3.92 -16.47 -32.04
CA MET A 33 3.24 -17.63 -31.46
C MET A 33 3.51 -17.79 -29.96
N PHE A 34 4.60 -17.19 -29.48
CA PHE A 34 4.90 -17.06 -28.06
C PHE A 34 4.94 -15.58 -27.71
N ASP A 35 3.79 -15.05 -27.27
CA ASP A 35 3.74 -13.68 -26.75
C ASP A 35 4.86 -13.47 -25.73
N LYS A 36 5.78 -12.55 -26.04
CA LYS A 36 6.91 -12.22 -25.15
C LYS A 36 6.36 -11.90 -23.78
N ASN A 37 6.84 -12.61 -22.77
CA ASN A 37 6.42 -12.40 -21.39
C ASN A 37 7.14 -11.17 -20.80
N LEU A 38 6.77 -10.77 -19.58
CA LEU A 38 7.43 -9.66 -18.90
C LEU A 38 8.95 -9.84 -18.78
N GLN A 39 9.44 -11.06 -18.53
CA GLN A 39 10.88 -11.30 -18.40
C GLN A 39 11.62 -11.06 -19.73
N ASP A 40 11.00 -11.42 -20.85
CA ASP A 40 11.54 -11.14 -22.19
C ASP A 40 11.60 -9.64 -22.48
N LEU A 41 10.59 -8.87 -22.06
CA LEU A 41 10.61 -7.41 -22.16
C LEU A 41 11.78 -6.82 -21.35
N VAL A 42 11.93 -7.21 -20.08
CA VAL A 42 12.99 -6.71 -19.20
C VAL A 42 14.37 -7.07 -19.74
N ARG A 43 14.55 -8.31 -20.21
CA ARG A 43 15.79 -8.75 -20.84
C ARG A 43 16.06 -7.98 -22.13
N GLY A 44 15.03 -7.73 -22.93
CA GLY A 44 15.08 -6.94 -24.15
C GLY A 44 15.57 -5.52 -23.88
N ILE A 45 14.97 -4.82 -22.92
CA ILE A 45 15.36 -3.46 -22.52
C ILE A 45 16.83 -3.43 -22.06
N ARG A 46 17.24 -4.37 -21.20
CA ARG A 46 18.62 -4.44 -20.69
C ARG A 46 19.68 -4.68 -21.78
N ASN A 47 19.31 -5.36 -22.87
CA ASN A 47 20.21 -5.66 -23.98
C ASN A 47 20.33 -4.50 -24.97
N HIS A 48 19.36 -3.58 -25.01
CA HIS A 48 19.34 -2.44 -25.94
C HIS A 48 19.69 -1.13 -25.22
N LYS A 49 20.86 -1.06 -24.56
CA LYS A 49 21.27 0.13 -23.78
C LYS A 49 21.47 1.39 -24.62
N GLU A 50 21.92 1.25 -25.86
CA GLU A 50 22.20 2.38 -26.75
C GLU A 50 20.95 2.88 -27.49
N ASP A 51 19.92 2.03 -27.64
CA ASP A 51 18.69 2.29 -28.40
C ASP A 51 17.41 2.05 -27.56
N GLU A 52 17.49 2.27 -26.24
CA GLU A 52 16.45 1.87 -25.28
C GLU A 52 15.08 2.48 -25.62
N ALA A 53 15.05 3.79 -25.91
CA ALA A 53 13.80 4.50 -26.22
C ALA A 53 13.11 3.94 -27.48
N LYS A 54 13.88 3.59 -28.51
CA LYS A 54 13.36 3.04 -29.75
C LYS A 54 12.80 1.64 -29.54
N TYR A 55 13.52 0.81 -28.77
CA TYR A 55 13.05 -0.53 -28.40
C TYR A 55 11.75 -0.47 -27.58
N ILE A 56 11.68 0.42 -26.59
CA ILE A 56 10.48 0.59 -25.76
C ILE A 56 9.29 1.06 -26.61
N SER A 57 9.49 2.00 -27.53
CA SER A 57 8.43 2.42 -28.46
C SER A 57 7.88 1.25 -29.27
N GLN A 58 8.76 0.37 -29.78
CA GLN A 58 8.33 -0.84 -30.50
C GLN A 58 7.56 -1.80 -29.59
N CYS A 59 8.02 -2.01 -28.35
CA CYS A 59 7.31 -2.83 -27.38
C CYS A 59 5.94 -2.27 -27.02
N ILE A 60 5.78 -0.95 -26.89
CA ILE A 60 4.49 -0.31 -26.65
C ILE A 60 3.53 -0.58 -27.81
N ASP A 61 4.01 -0.51 -29.06
CA ASP A 61 3.18 -0.80 -30.22
C ASP A 61 2.79 -2.29 -30.32
N GLU A 62 3.70 -3.22 -29.98
CA GLU A 62 3.40 -4.65 -29.84
C GLU A 62 2.29 -4.85 -28.77
N ILE A 63 2.45 -4.25 -27.59
CA ILE A 63 1.49 -4.31 -26.48
C ILE A 63 0.11 -3.77 -26.90
N LYS A 64 0.05 -2.66 -27.65
CA LYS A 64 -1.23 -2.12 -28.14
C LYS A 64 -1.97 -3.12 -29.03
N GLN A 65 -1.27 -3.98 -29.77
CA GLN A 65 -1.91 -5.03 -30.56
C GLN A 65 -2.36 -6.20 -29.68
N GLU A 66 -1.55 -6.58 -28.68
CA GLU A 66 -1.93 -7.62 -27.71
C GLU A 66 -3.19 -7.24 -26.93
N LEU A 67 -3.34 -5.98 -26.52
CA LEU A 67 -4.51 -5.49 -25.80
C LEU A 67 -5.82 -5.55 -26.61
N LYS A 68 -5.73 -5.57 -27.94
CA LYS A 68 -6.91 -5.69 -28.82
C LYS A 68 -7.42 -7.12 -28.95
N GLN A 69 -6.65 -8.13 -28.54
CA GLN A 69 -7.06 -9.53 -28.64
C GLN A 69 -8.09 -9.87 -27.56
N ASP A 70 -9.09 -10.70 -27.85
CA ASP A 70 -10.12 -11.08 -26.88
C ASP A 70 -9.63 -11.98 -25.74
N ASN A 71 -8.44 -12.58 -25.87
CA ASN A 71 -7.90 -13.48 -24.87
C ASN A 71 -7.41 -12.72 -23.62
N ILE A 72 -8.11 -12.92 -22.50
CA ILE A 72 -7.79 -12.29 -21.21
C ILE A 72 -6.37 -12.62 -20.71
N ALA A 73 -5.81 -13.78 -21.05
CA ALA A 73 -4.45 -14.14 -20.65
C ALA A 73 -3.41 -13.26 -21.36
N VAL A 74 -3.65 -12.97 -22.64
CA VAL A 74 -2.81 -12.07 -23.44
C VAL A 74 -2.94 -10.64 -22.93
N LYS A 75 -4.17 -10.16 -22.69
CA LYS A 75 -4.40 -8.84 -22.06
C LYS A 75 -3.72 -8.72 -20.71
N ALA A 76 -3.79 -9.75 -19.87
CA ALA A 76 -3.14 -9.73 -18.55
C ALA A 76 -1.61 -9.67 -18.66
N ASN A 77 -1.00 -10.39 -19.61
CA ASN A 77 0.44 -10.29 -19.87
C ASN A 77 0.83 -8.89 -20.40
N ALA A 78 0.04 -8.34 -21.32
CA ALA A 78 0.22 -6.99 -21.85
C ALA A 78 0.12 -5.91 -20.75
N VAL A 79 -0.89 -6.00 -19.87
CA VAL A 79 -1.03 -5.11 -18.70
C VAL A 79 0.14 -5.26 -17.73
N CYS A 80 0.65 -6.48 -17.52
CA CYS A 80 1.84 -6.73 -16.70
C CYS A 80 3.09 -6.03 -17.28
N LYS A 81 3.28 -6.08 -18.60
CA LYS A 81 4.32 -5.35 -19.32
C LYS A 81 4.16 -3.83 -19.18
N LEU A 82 2.94 -3.30 -19.34
CA LEU A 82 2.67 -1.87 -19.13
C LEU A 82 2.95 -1.42 -17.69
N THR A 83 2.59 -2.23 -16.71
CA THR A 83 2.87 -1.96 -15.29
C THR A 83 4.37 -1.77 -15.07
N TYR A 84 5.21 -2.56 -15.75
CA TYR A 84 6.66 -2.38 -15.71
C TYR A 84 7.13 -1.11 -16.40
N LEU A 85 6.60 -0.78 -17.57
CA LEU A 85 6.93 0.46 -18.28
C LEU A 85 6.52 1.71 -17.49
N GLN A 86 5.39 1.67 -16.78
CA GLN A 86 4.97 2.74 -15.88
C GLN A 86 5.98 2.93 -14.74
N MET A 87 6.56 1.86 -14.20
CA MET A 87 7.63 1.97 -13.20
C MET A 87 8.93 2.58 -13.76
N LEU A 88 9.13 2.53 -15.08
CA LEU A 88 10.22 3.24 -15.77
C LEU A 88 9.86 4.69 -16.13
N GLY A 89 8.62 5.12 -15.87
CA GLY A 89 8.15 6.50 -16.09
C GLY A 89 7.41 6.75 -17.40
N TYR A 90 7.08 5.71 -18.17
CA TYR A 90 6.29 5.84 -19.40
C TYR A 90 4.80 5.91 -19.10
N ASP A 91 4.08 6.88 -19.65
CA ASP A 91 2.63 7.01 -19.45
C ASP A 91 1.83 5.83 -20.04
N ILE A 92 0.98 5.23 -19.20
CA ILE A 92 0.06 4.15 -19.57
C ILE A 92 -1.42 4.51 -19.38
N SER A 93 -1.76 5.78 -19.16
CA SER A 93 -3.13 6.23 -18.87
C SER A 93 -4.13 5.83 -19.96
N TRP A 94 -3.68 5.77 -21.21
CA TRP A 94 -4.46 5.31 -22.38
C TRP A 94 -4.93 3.84 -22.27
N ALA A 95 -4.28 3.02 -21.42
CA ALA A 95 -4.63 1.62 -21.22
C ALA A 95 -5.65 1.39 -20.10
N ALA A 96 -6.17 2.44 -19.46
CA ALA A 96 -7.02 2.34 -18.27
C ALA A 96 -8.22 1.40 -18.45
N PHE A 97 -8.89 1.44 -19.61
CA PHE A 97 -10.01 0.54 -19.89
C PHE A 97 -9.60 -0.94 -19.90
N ASN A 98 -8.46 -1.27 -20.52
CA ASN A 98 -7.94 -2.64 -20.56
C ASN A 98 -7.56 -3.14 -19.16
N ILE A 99 -7.06 -2.24 -18.29
CA ILE A 99 -6.78 -2.56 -16.89
C ILE A 99 -8.08 -2.97 -16.17
N ILE A 100 -9.17 -2.22 -16.37
CA ILE A 100 -10.49 -2.54 -15.78
C ILE A 100 -10.99 -3.89 -16.28
N GLU A 101 -10.81 -4.19 -17.56
CA GLU A 101 -11.18 -5.48 -18.12
C GLU A 101 -10.41 -6.64 -17.45
N VAL A 102 -9.10 -6.49 -17.27
CA VAL A 102 -8.27 -7.48 -16.55
C VAL A 102 -8.66 -7.58 -15.07
N MET A 103 -9.09 -6.49 -14.43
CA MET A 103 -9.65 -6.54 -13.05
C MET A 103 -10.92 -7.39 -12.99
N SER A 104 -11.73 -7.39 -14.04
CA SER A 104 -12.99 -8.15 -14.11
C SER A 104 -12.81 -9.64 -14.37
N ALA A 105 -11.58 -10.11 -14.61
CA ALA A 105 -11.27 -11.51 -14.90
C ALA A 105 -11.71 -12.45 -13.77
N SER A 106 -12.21 -13.64 -14.13
CA SER A 106 -12.63 -14.67 -13.17
C SER A 106 -11.45 -15.31 -12.43
N LYS A 107 -10.29 -15.43 -13.09
CA LYS A 107 -9.09 -16.04 -12.52
C LYS A 107 -8.36 -15.04 -11.62
N PHE A 108 -8.16 -15.39 -10.36
CA PHE A 108 -7.48 -14.55 -9.36
C PHE A 108 -6.11 -14.03 -9.82
N THR A 109 -5.31 -14.84 -10.54
CA THR A 109 -3.99 -14.42 -11.02
C THR A 109 -4.05 -13.22 -11.96
N PHE A 110 -5.05 -13.16 -12.84
CA PHE A 110 -5.23 -12.03 -13.77
C PHE A 110 -5.84 -10.83 -13.05
N LYS A 111 -6.85 -11.08 -12.21
CA LYS A 111 -7.46 -10.05 -11.35
C LYS A 111 -6.41 -9.32 -10.50
N ARG A 112 -5.46 -10.06 -9.90
CA ARG A 112 -4.37 -9.50 -9.12
C ARG A 112 -3.47 -8.57 -9.95
N ILE A 113 -3.20 -8.92 -11.21
CA ILE A 113 -2.45 -8.05 -12.14
C ILE A 113 -3.24 -6.79 -12.43
N GLY A 114 -4.54 -6.91 -12.72
CA GLY A 114 -5.43 -5.77 -12.96
C GLY A 114 -5.46 -4.78 -11.80
N TYR A 115 -5.68 -5.26 -10.57
CA TYR A 115 -5.69 -4.41 -9.38
C TYR A 115 -4.31 -3.79 -9.07
N LEU A 116 -3.21 -4.49 -9.37
CA LEU A 116 -1.86 -3.93 -9.23
C LEU A 116 -1.65 -2.79 -10.23
N ALA A 117 -1.98 -3.00 -11.50
CA ALA A 117 -1.87 -1.97 -12.54
C ALA A 117 -2.74 -0.76 -12.22
N ALA A 118 -3.99 -0.98 -11.79
CA ALA A 118 -4.90 0.07 -11.33
C ALA A 118 -4.31 0.85 -10.16
N SER A 119 -3.69 0.17 -9.18
CA SER A 119 -3.09 0.82 -8.02
C SER A 119 -1.90 1.74 -8.33
N GLN A 120 -1.26 1.56 -9.49
CA GLN A 120 -0.14 2.38 -9.94
C GLN A 120 -0.56 3.46 -10.95
N CYS A 121 -1.56 3.18 -11.78
CA CYS A 121 -1.95 4.04 -12.89
C CYS A 121 -3.14 4.95 -12.58
N PHE A 122 -4.11 4.49 -11.78
CA PHE A 122 -5.33 5.26 -11.57
C PHE A 122 -5.11 6.43 -10.62
N HIS A 123 -5.62 7.59 -11.02
CA HIS A 123 -5.61 8.84 -10.29
C HIS A 123 -7.01 9.46 -10.29
N GLU A 124 -7.22 10.54 -9.54
CA GLU A 124 -8.55 11.17 -9.44
C GLU A 124 -9.09 11.66 -10.79
N GLY A 125 -8.20 12.09 -11.69
CA GLY A 125 -8.54 12.48 -13.06
C GLY A 125 -8.67 11.33 -14.07
N THR A 126 -8.73 10.07 -13.66
CA THR A 126 -8.90 8.95 -14.59
C THR A 126 -10.38 8.81 -14.97
N ASP A 127 -10.75 9.18 -16.20
CA ASP A 127 -12.15 9.25 -16.67
C ASP A 127 -12.97 7.97 -16.44
N VAL A 128 -12.33 6.80 -16.58
CA VAL A 128 -13.00 5.50 -16.51
C VAL A 128 -13.12 4.94 -15.09
N ILE A 129 -12.64 5.64 -14.07
CA ILE A 129 -12.55 5.12 -12.69
C ILE A 129 -13.93 4.75 -12.13
N MET A 130 -14.98 5.49 -12.51
CA MET A 130 -16.35 5.23 -12.05
C MET A 130 -16.93 3.92 -12.57
N LEU A 131 -16.44 3.40 -13.71
CA LEU A 131 -16.85 2.10 -14.25
C LEU A 131 -16.42 0.95 -13.33
N THR A 132 -15.42 1.18 -12.47
CA THR A 132 -14.91 0.14 -11.55
C THR A 132 -15.84 -0.11 -10.37
N THR A 133 -16.75 0.81 -10.04
CA THR A 133 -17.58 0.74 -8.82
C THR A 133 -18.33 -0.59 -8.70
N ASN A 134 -19.01 -1.01 -9.76
CA ASN A 134 -19.77 -2.27 -9.77
C ASN A 134 -18.86 -3.50 -9.73
N GLN A 135 -17.71 -3.44 -10.41
CA GLN A 135 -16.74 -4.52 -10.40
C GLN A 135 -16.10 -4.70 -9.02
N ILE A 136 -15.75 -3.60 -8.36
CA ILE A 136 -15.21 -3.63 -6.99
C ILE A 136 -16.27 -4.17 -6.04
N ARG A 137 -17.53 -3.71 -6.12
CA ARG A 137 -18.62 -4.24 -5.29
C ARG A 137 -18.79 -5.75 -5.45
N LYS A 138 -18.75 -6.25 -6.70
CA LYS A 138 -18.79 -7.69 -6.99
C LYS A 138 -17.62 -8.43 -6.33
N ASP A 139 -16.41 -7.87 -6.37
CA ASP A 139 -15.23 -8.48 -5.75
C ASP A 139 -15.25 -8.42 -4.22
N LEU A 140 -15.83 -7.35 -3.64
CA LEU A 140 -16.05 -7.22 -2.20
C LEU A 140 -17.01 -8.28 -1.66
N SER A 141 -18.01 -8.66 -2.46
CA SER A 141 -18.97 -9.73 -2.14
C SER A 141 -18.52 -11.14 -2.56
N SER A 142 -17.28 -11.31 -3.07
CA SER A 142 -16.79 -12.62 -3.51
C SER A 142 -16.68 -13.61 -2.34
N PRO A 143 -17.05 -14.90 -2.53
CA PRO A 143 -16.81 -15.93 -1.52
C PRO A 143 -15.30 -16.20 -1.31
N ASN A 144 -14.49 -15.89 -2.33
CA ASN A 144 -13.05 -16.01 -2.27
C ASN A 144 -12.44 -14.82 -1.55
N GLN A 145 -11.87 -15.06 -0.37
CA GLN A 145 -11.27 -14.01 0.45
C GLN A 145 -10.12 -13.26 -0.23
N TYR A 146 -9.43 -13.88 -1.18
CA TYR A 146 -8.33 -13.26 -1.90
C TYR A 146 -8.81 -12.21 -2.90
N ASP A 147 -9.98 -12.43 -3.52
CA ASP A 147 -10.61 -11.44 -4.40
C ASP A 147 -11.03 -10.21 -3.59
N THR A 148 -11.73 -10.41 -2.48
CA THR A 148 -12.08 -9.32 -1.55
C THR A 148 -10.83 -8.61 -1.04
N GLY A 149 -9.80 -9.36 -0.68
CA GLY A 149 -8.55 -8.80 -0.16
C GLY A 149 -7.79 -7.96 -1.17
N VAL A 150 -7.72 -8.38 -2.43
CA VAL A 150 -7.06 -7.60 -3.48
C VAL A 150 -7.87 -6.36 -3.85
N ALA A 151 -9.20 -6.46 -3.89
CA ALA A 151 -10.09 -5.32 -4.13
C ALA A 151 -9.95 -4.24 -3.04
N LEU A 152 -10.00 -4.63 -1.76
CA LEU A 152 -9.78 -3.71 -0.63
C LEU A 152 -8.39 -3.07 -0.65
N THR A 153 -7.36 -3.81 -1.10
CA THR A 153 -5.99 -3.27 -1.15
C THR A 153 -5.83 -2.31 -2.32
N GLY A 154 -6.29 -2.69 -3.52
CA GLY A 154 -6.21 -1.89 -4.73
C GLY A 154 -6.99 -0.58 -4.58
N LEU A 155 -8.24 -0.65 -4.11
CA LEU A 155 -9.09 0.54 -3.92
C LEU A 155 -8.41 1.58 -3.01
N SER A 156 -7.61 1.17 -2.03
CA SER A 156 -6.94 2.11 -1.11
C SER A 156 -5.95 3.07 -1.80
N CYS A 157 -5.50 2.75 -3.02
CA CYS A 157 -4.57 3.56 -3.80
C CYS A 157 -5.26 4.62 -4.66
N PHE A 158 -6.46 4.34 -5.18
CA PHE A 158 -7.16 5.20 -6.16
C PHE A 158 -8.59 5.59 -5.72
N VAL A 159 -8.88 5.51 -4.42
CA VAL A 159 -10.20 5.90 -3.89
C VAL A 159 -10.50 7.39 -4.13
N THR A 160 -11.56 7.65 -4.89
CA THR A 160 -12.14 8.98 -5.13
C THR A 160 -13.28 9.27 -4.13
N PRO A 161 -13.73 10.53 -3.98
CA PRO A 161 -14.90 10.85 -3.15
C PRO A 161 -16.16 10.08 -3.54
N ASP A 162 -16.41 9.87 -4.83
CA ASP A 162 -17.58 9.13 -5.31
C ASP A 162 -17.46 7.63 -5.02
N LEU A 163 -16.31 7.01 -5.28
CA LEU A 163 -16.06 5.62 -4.89
C LEU A 163 -16.17 5.41 -3.38
N ALA A 164 -15.65 6.36 -2.59
CA ALA A 164 -15.75 6.31 -1.14
C ALA A 164 -17.21 6.35 -0.68
N ARG A 165 -18.04 7.22 -1.28
CA ARG A 165 -19.47 7.33 -0.97
C ARG A 165 -20.22 6.05 -1.32
N ASP A 166 -19.99 5.52 -2.53
CA ASP A 166 -20.76 4.40 -3.09
C ASP A 166 -20.39 3.03 -2.49
N LEU A 167 -19.18 2.89 -1.95
CA LEU A 167 -18.66 1.63 -1.39
C LEU A 167 -18.52 1.65 0.14
N ALA A 168 -18.73 2.79 0.81
CA ALA A 168 -18.56 2.90 2.26
C ALA A 168 -19.39 1.85 3.03
N ASN A 169 -20.65 1.65 2.66
CA ASN A 169 -21.53 0.68 3.34
C ASN A 169 -21.07 -0.77 3.15
N ASP A 170 -20.62 -1.11 1.94
CA ASP A 170 -20.08 -2.44 1.61
C ASP A 170 -18.83 -2.72 2.47
N ILE A 171 -17.89 -1.77 2.51
CA ILE A 171 -16.66 -1.88 3.30
C ILE A 171 -16.94 -1.94 4.80
N MET A 172 -17.87 -1.11 5.30
CA MET A 172 -18.28 -1.13 6.71
C MET A 172 -18.86 -2.48 7.13
N THR A 173 -19.52 -3.20 6.22
CA THR A 173 -20.05 -4.54 6.49
C THR A 173 -18.92 -5.58 6.59
N LEU A 174 -17.88 -5.44 5.77
CA LEU A 174 -16.69 -6.31 5.79
C LEU A 174 -15.85 -6.17 7.06
N MET A 175 -16.00 -5.08 7.84
CA MET A 175 -15.36 -4.96 9.16
C MET A 175 -15.82 -6.04 10.15
N SER A 176 -17.00 -6.62 9.94
CA SER A 176 -17.56 -7.70 10.78
C SER A 176 -17.47 -9.08 10.11
N HIS A 177 -16.67 -9.21 9.05
CA HIS A 177 -16.51 -10.47 8.34
C HIS A 177 -15.89 -11.57 9.22
N THR A 178 -16.26 -12.83 9.00
CA THR A 178 -15.78 -13.98 9.81
C THR A 178 -14.25 -14.16 9.75
N LYS A 179 -13.67 -13.93 8.58
CA LYS A 179 -12.23 -14.05 8.32
C LYS A 179 -11.43 -12.80 8.78
N PRO A 180 -10.44 -12.92 9.68
CA PRO A 180 -9.62 -11.80 10.15
C PRO A 180 -8.86 -11.06 9.03
N TYR A 181 -8.40 -11.81 8.02
CA TYR A 181 -7.72 -11.25 6.84
C TYR A 181 -8.53 -10.14 6.15
N ILE A 182 -9.84 -10.33 6.02
CA ILE A 182 -10.76 -9.35 5.42
C ILE A 182 -11.02 -8.22 6.41
N ARG A 183 -11.35 -8.52 7.67
CA ARG A 183 -11.61 -7.49 8.70
C ARG A 183 -10.46 -6.48 8.80
N LYS A 184 -9.22 -6.98 8.87
CA LYS A 184 -8.01 -6.16 8.95
C LYS A 184 -7.92 -5.17 7.78
N LYS A 185 -8.13 -5.67 6.56
CA LYS A 185 -8.07 -4.84 5.35
C LYS A 185 -9.22 -3.83 5.29
N ALA A 186 -10.44 -4.26 5.63
CA ALA A 186 -11.62 -3.40 5.70
C ALA A 186 -11.40 -2.24 6.68
N VAL A 187 -10.88 -2.52 7.89
CA VAL A 187 -10.53 -1.49 8.87
C VAL A 187 -9.52 -0.49 8.30
N LEU A 188 -8.44 -0.96 7.67
CA LEU A 188 -7.40 -0.08 7.14
C LEU A 188 -7.89 0.84 6.01
N ILE A 189 -8.68 0.31 5.07
CA ILE A 189 -9.20 1.15 3.97
C ILE A 189 -10.22 2.18 4.47
N MET A 190 -10.97 1.90 5.54
CA MET A 190 -11.90 2.89 6.11
C MET A 190 -11.21 4.20 6.46
N TYR A 191 -9.93 4.19 6.86
CA TYR A 191 -9.17 5.42 7.03
C TYR A 191 -9.16 6.28 5.77
N LYS A 192 -8.83 5.70 4.61
CA LYS A 192 -8.82 6.41 3.33
C LYS A 192 -10.23 6.87 2.94
N VAL A 193 -11.25 6.05 3.19
CA VAL A 193 -12.66 6.43 2.99
C VAL A 193 -13.01 7.65 3.83
N PHE A 194 -12.62 7.72 5.11
CA PHE A 194 -12.87 8.89 5.97
C PHE A 194 -12.17 10.16 5.47
N LEU A 195 -11.01 10.03 4.81
CA LEU A 195 -10.31 11.19 4.22
C LEU A 195 -11.03 11.75 2.99
N LYS A 196 -11.72 10.90 2.21
CA LYS A 196 -12.42 11.30 0.98
C LYS A 196 -13.91 11.57 1.18
N TYR A 197 -14.54 10.88 2.13
CA TYR A 197 -15.95 10.99 2.51
C TYR A 197 -16.10 10.96 4.05
N PRO A 198 -15.85 12.10 4.73
CA PRO A 198 -15.83 12.17 6.19
C PRO A 198 -17.15 11.81 6.89
N GLU A 199 -18.29 11.97 6.20
CA GLU A 199 -19.62 11.67 6.75
C GLU A 199 -19.78 10.19 7.13
N SER A 200 -19.03 9.30 6.48
CA SER A 200 -18.99 7.86 6.81
C SER A 200 -18.38 7.55 8.18
N LEU A 201 -17.65 8.48 8.82
CA LEU A 201 -17.01 8.24 10.10
C LEU A 201 -18.02 7.98 11.22
N ARG A 202 -19.07 8.80 11.31
CA ARG A 202 -20.08 8.70 12.38
C ARG A 202 -20.78 7.32 12.42
N PRO A 203 -21.29 6.77 11.30
CA PRO A 203 -21.88 5.43 11.30
C PRO A 203 -20.84 4.31 11.47
N ALA A 204 -19.60 4.49 11.00
CA ALA A 204 -18.55 3.47 11.13
C ALA A 204 -17.93 3.39 12.53
N PHE A 205 -17.98 4.48 13.31
CA PHE A 205 -17.25 4.61 14.57
C PHE A 205 -17.57 3.53 15.62
N PRO A 206 -18.85 3.13 15.86
CA PRO A 206 -19.16 2.05 16.79
C PRO A 206 -18.47 0.74 16.41
N ARG A 207 -18.54 0.35 15.12
CA ARG A 207 -17.86 -0.85 14.61
C ARG A 207 -16.35 -0.73 14.75
N LEU A 208 -15.77 0.43 14.46
CA LEU A 208 -14.34 0.67 14.60
C LEU A 208 -13.87 0.53 16.07
N LYS A 209 -14.68 1.01 17.02
CA LYS A 209 -14.42 0.85 18.45
C LYS A 209 -14.43 -0.62 18.87
N GLU A 210 -15.40 -1.41 18.41
CA GLU A 210 -15.45 -2.86 18.67
C GLU A 210 -14.20 -3.58 18.15
N LYS A 211 -13.58 -3.10 17.06
CA LYS A 211 -12.36 -3.71 16.51
C LYS A 211 -11.11 -3.49 17.37
N LEU A 212 -11.13 -2.59 18.35
CA LEU A 212 -10.05 -2.48 19.35
C LEU A 212 -9.98 -3.69 20.28
N GLU A 213 -11.07 -4.45 20.41
CA GLU A 213 -11.13 -5.68 21.20
C GLU A 213 -11.30 -6.92 20.31
N ASP A 214 -10.90 -6.84 19.04
CA ASP A 214 -10.95 -7.99 18.13
C ASP A 214 -10.01 -9.11 18.60
N PRO A 215 -10.43 -10.39 18.52
CA PRO A 215 -9.59 -11.51 18.95
C PRO A 215 -8.32 -11.68 18.10
N ASP A 216 -8.32 -11.19 16.86
CA ASP A 216 -7.12 -11.22 16.02
C ASP A 216 -6.23 -9.99 16.30
N PRO A 217 -4.98 -10.18 16.75
CA PRO A 217 -4.06 -9.08 17.05
C PRO A 217 -3.77 -8.19 15.83
N GLY A 218 -3.84 -8.73 14.61
CA GLY A 218 -3.64 -8.00 13.38
C GLY A 218 -4.79 -7.03 13.06
N VAL A 219 -6.03 -7.44 13.35
CA VAL A 219 -7.21 -6.58 13.24
C VAL A 219 -7.20 -5.51 14.33
N GLN A 220 -6.90 -5.88 15.58
CA GLN A 220 -6.75 -4.93 16.68
C GLN A 220 -5.69 -3.88 16.38
N SER A 221 -4.52 -4.29 15.89
CA SER A 221 -3.44 -3.37 15.51
C SER A 221 -3.86 -2.40 14.39
N ALA A 222 -4.63 -2.89 13.42
CA ALA A 222 -5.20 -2.04 12.37
C ALA A 222 -6.19 -1.01 12.94
N ALA A 223 -7.07 -1.41 13.87
CA ALA A 223 -8.03 -0.51 14.51
C ALA A 223 -7.32 0.57 15.34
N VAL A 224 -6.33 0.20 16.14
CA VAL A 224 -5.47 1.14 16.87
C VAL A 224 -4.83 2.11 15.89
N ASN A 225 -4.26 1.63 14.79
CA ASN A 225 -3.63 2.47 13.79
C ASN A 225 -4.60 3.54 13.24
N VAL A 226 -5.77 3.11 12.75
CA VAL A 226 -6.76 4.03 12.16
C VAL A 226 -7.24 5.05 13.18
N ILE A 227 -7.57 4.63 14.40
CA ILE A 227 -8.04 5.54 15.44
C ILE A 227 -6.94 6.55 15.83
N CYS A 228 -5.70 6.11 16.00
CA CYS A 228 -4.58 7.02 16.31
C CYS A 228 -4.31 8.03 15.18
N GLU A 229 -4.45 7.63 13.91
CA GLU A 229 -4.34 8.55 12.75
C GLU A 229 -5.44 9.61 12.76
N LEU A 230 -6.69 9.21 13.06
CA LEU A 230 -7.82 10.14 13.13
C LEU A 230 -7.72 11.08 14.34
N ALA A 231 -7.32 10.54 15.50
CA ALA A 231 -7.16 11.31 16.73
C ALA A 231 -6.03 12.34 16.63
N ARG A 232 -5.03 12.14 15.77
CA ARG A 232 -4.02 13.18 15.49
C ARG A 232 -4.59 14.44 14.86
N ARG A 233 -5.73 14.36 14.16
CA ARG A 233 -6.40 15.53 13.58
C ARG A 233 -7.34 16.20 14.58
N ASN A 234 -8.08 15.42 15.36
CA ASN A 234 -8.99 15.95 16.38
C ASN A 234 -8.99 15.07 17.65
N PRO A 235 -8.06 15.28 18.59
CA PRO A 235 -7.88 14.40 19.75
C PRO A 235 -9.06 14.42 20.73
N LYS A 236 -9.78 15.55 20.84
CA LYS A 236 -10.90 15.73 21.78
C LYS A 236 -11.99 14.67 21.64
N ASN A 237 -12.29 14.27 20.40
CA ASN A 237 -13.35 13.30 20.12
C ASN A 237 -13.04 11.88 20.61
N TYR A 238 -11.78 11.58 20.94
CA TYR A 238 -11.30 10.24 21.28
C TYR A 238 -10.99 10.06 22.76
N LEU A 239 -11.21 11.09 23.59
CA LEU A 239 -11.00 11.02 25.05
C LEU A 239 -11.79 9.89 25.72
N SER A 240 -13.00 9.62 25.24
CA SER A 240 -13.84 8.52 25.76
C SER A 240 -13.24 7.12 25.53
N LEU A 241 -12.27 6.99 24.63
CA LEU A 241 -11.55 5.73 24.37
C LEU A 241 -10.29 5.57 25.25
N ALA A 242 -9.91 6.59 26.04
CA ALA A 242 -8.70 6.55 26.86
C ALA A 242 -8.65 5.33 27.81
N PRO A 243 -9.72 4.90 28.50
CA PRO A 243 -9.68 3.70 29.35
C PRO A 243 -9.37 2.42 28.57
N LEU A 244 -9.91 2.30 27.35
CA LEU A 244 -9.70 1.15 26.49
C LEU A 244 -8.26 1.11 25.97
N PHE A 245 -7.72 2.24 25.54
CA PHE A 245 -6.32 2.36 25.15
C PHE A 245 -5.36 2.10 26.33
N PHE A 246 -5.75 2.46 27.55
CA PHE A 246 -4.94 2.22 28.73
C PHE A 246 -4.84 0.71 29.01
N LYS A 247 -5.97 -0.01 28.94
CA LYS A 247 -6.00 -1.49 29.01
C LYS A 247 -5.08 -2.11 27.94
N LEU A 248 -5.20 -1.67 26.69
CA LEU A 248 -4.38 -2.16 25.57
C LEU A 248 -2.88 -1.89 25.77
N MET A 249 -2.52 -0.73 26.30
CA MET A 249 -1.13 -0.39 26.62
C MET A 249 -0.53 -1.34 27.66
N THR A 250 -1.32 -1.74 28.66
CA THR A 250 -0.86 -2.63 29.72
C THR A 250 -0.87 -4.12 29.34
N SER A 251 -1.73 -4.51 28.39
CA SER A 251 -1.89 -5.92 28.00
C SER A 251 -1.11 -6.31 26.75
N SER A 252 -0.75 -5.35 25.89
CA SER A 252 -0.09 -5.65 24.61
C SER A 252 1.42 -5.78 24.76
N THR A 253 2.00 -6.77 24.08
CA THR A 253 3.45 -6.95 23.94
C THR A 253 3.99 -6.38 22.63
N ASN A 254 3.14 -5.82 21.78
CA ASN A 254 3.53 -5.32 20.46
C ASN A 254 4.05 -3.88 20.56
N ASN A 255 5.37 -3.72 20.46
CA ASN A 255 6.05 -2.42 20.51
C ASN A 255 5.45 -1.37 19.57
N TRP A 256 5.02 -1.74 18.36
CA TRP A 256 4.44 -0.80 17.40
C TRP A 256 3.07 -0.29 17.81
N VAL A 257 2.25 -1.14 18.43
CA VAL A 257 0.96 -0.76 18.99
C VAL A 257 1.17 0.15 20.19
N LEU A 258 2.10 -0.22 21.09
CA LEU A 258 2.45 0.59 22.26
C LEU A 258 2.90 1.99 21.87
N ILE A 259 3.83 2.13 20.92
CA ILE A 259 4.29 3.44 20.41
C ILE A 259 3.11 4.30 19.93
N LYS A 260 2.16 3.72 19.18
CA LYS A 260 0.99 4.46 18.68
C LYS A 260 0.07 4.91 19.81
N ILE A 261 -0.16 4.05 20.80
CA ILE A 261 -1.02 4.36 21.96
C ILE A 261 -0.36 5.43 22.84
N ILE A 262 0.95 5.34 23.07
CA ILE A 262 1.70 6.30 23.88
C ILE A 262 1.69 7.68 23.21
N LYS A 263 1.92 7.74 21.87
CA LYS A 263 1.74 8.98 21.09
C LYS A 263 0.35 9.59 21.23
N LEU A 264 -0.68 8.75 21.16
CA LEU A 264 -2.06 9.18 21.35
C LEU A 264 -2.25 9.78 22.74
N PHE A 265 -1.75 9.14 23.79
CA PHE A 265 -1.83 9.67 25.15
C PHE A 265 -1.07 10.98 25.33
N GLY A 266 0.08 11.16 24.67
CA GLY A 266 0.76 12.45 24.61
C GLY A 266 -0.13 13.57 24.06
N ALA A 267 -0.93 13.29 23.03
CA ALA A 267 -1.89 14.25 22.47
C ALA A 267 -3.15 14.46 23.32
N LEU A 268 -3.57 13.44 24.10
CA LEU A 268 -4.75 13.53 24.97
C LEU A 268 -4.44 14.22 26.32
N THR A 269 -3.20 14.13 26.82
CA THR A 269 -2.83 14.64 28.14
C THR A 269 -3.07 16.15 28.32
N PRO A 270 -2.75 17.03 27.35
CA PRO A 270 -3.06 18.46 27.47
C PRO A 270 -4.56 18.76 27.56
N LEU A 271 -5.42 17.85 27.10
CA LEU A 271 -6.87 18.00 27.15
C LEU A 271 -7.48 17.50 28.46
N GLU A 272 -6.89 16.45 29.06
CA GLU A 272 -7.33 15.85 30.32
C GLU A 272 -6.12 15.59 31.23
N PRO A 273 -5.68 16.57 32.05
CA PRO A 273 -4.46 16.45 32.86
C PRO A 273 -4.49 15.32 33.90
N ARG A 274 -5.68 14.89 34.33
CA ARG A 274 -5.85 13.74 35.26
C ARG A 274 -5.33 12.45 34.65
N LEU A 275 -5.45 12.29 33.33
CA LEU A 275 -4.93 11.13 32.60
C LEU A 275 -3.41 11.09 32.67
N GLY A 276 -2.75 12.25 32.53
CA GLY A 276 -1.30 12.38 32.64
C GLY A 276 -0.75 11.76 33.92
N LYS A 277 -1.34 12.06 35.08
CA LYS A 277 -0.91 11.52 36.38
C LYS A 277 -0.96 9.99 36.43
N LYS A 278 -1.99 9.37 35.84
CA LYS A 278 -2.17 7.90 35.81
C LYS A 278 -1.21 7.21 34.83
N LEU A 279 -0.65 7.93 33.87
CA LEU A 279 0.25 7.38 32.85
C LEU A 279 1.71 7.31 33.32
N ILE A 280 2.12 8.13 34.29
CA ILE A 280 3.53 8.24 34.72
C ILE A 280 4.09 6.89 35.17
N GLU A 281 3.41 6.19 36.08
CA GLU A 281 3.88 4.91 36.61
C GLU A 281 3.95 3.80 35.53
N PRO A 282 2.90 3.52 34.73
CA PRO A 282 2.98 2.55 33.64
C PRO A 282 4.09 2.86 32.62
N LEU A 283 4.27 4.13 32.24
CA LEU A 283 5.33 4.52 31.30
C LEU A 283 6.72 4.35 31.91
N THR A 284 6.90 4.67 33.20
CA THR A 284 8.15 4.45 33.93
C THR A 284 8.51 2.96 33.96
N ASN A 285 7.54 2.09 34.22
CA ASN A 285 7.74 0.63 34.19
C ASN A 285 8.13 0.11 32.79
N LEU A 286 7.55 0.68 31.73
CA LEU A 286 7.95 0.37 30.35
C LEU A 286 9.38 0.84 30.04
N ILE A 287 9.78 2.02 30.53
CA ILE A 287 11.14 2.56 30.37
C ILE A 287 12.19 1.64 31.04
N HIS A 288 11.85 1.03 32.18
CA HIS A 288 12.72 0.08 32.86
C HIS A 288 12.80 -1.27 32.16
N SER A 289 11.68 -1.78 31.67
CA SER A 289 11.57 -3.15 31.14
C SER A 289 11.90 -3.29 29.65
N THR A 290 11.77 -2.22 28.86
CA THR A 290 11.94 -2.33 27.40
C THR A 290 13.40 -2.31 26.96
N SER A 291 13.76 -3.24 26.07
CA SER A 291 15.03 -3.24 25.32
C SER A 291 14.91 -2.55 23.96
N ALA A 292 13.70 -2.21 23.52
CA ALA A 292 13.46 -1.64 22.20
C ALA A 292 13.65 -0.12 22.23
N MET A 293 14.71 0.36 21.57
CA MET A 293 15.06 1.79 21.59
C MET A 293 13.95 2.71 21.10
N SER A 294 13.19 2.31 20.07
CA SER A 294 12.07 3.12 19.56
C SER A 294 10.92 3.28 20.57
N LEU A 295 10.63 2.23 21.34
CA LEU A 295 9.60 2.29 22.39
C LEU A 295 10.12 3.09 23.59
N LEU A 296 11.37 2.84 24.00
CA LEU A 296 12.03 3.61 25.05
C LEU A 296 11.99 5.11 24.75
N TYR A 297 12.37 5.49 23.53
CA TYR A 297 12.35 6.87 23.06
C TYR A 297 10.96 7.49 23.17
N GLU A 298 9.92 6.79 22.70
CA GLU A 298 8.56 7.31 22.73
C GLU A 298 8.02 7.45 24.15
N CYS A 299 8.30 6.48 25.04
CA CYS A 299 7.93 6.56 26.44
C CYS A 299 8.56 7.79 27.10
N VAL A 300 9.87 7.98 26.92
CA VAL A 300 10.59 9.13 27.48
C VAL A 300 10.02 10.45 26.97
N ASN A 301 9.84 10.58 25.64
CA ASN A 301 9.28 11.78 25.03
C ASN A 301 7.89 12.13 25.59
N THR A 302 7.04 11.11 25.75
CA THR A 302 5.69 11.29 26.28
C THR A 302 5.70 11.63 27.77
N VAL A 303 6.57 11.00 28.59
CA VAL A 303 6.72 11.34 30.01
C VAL A 303 7.17 12.78 30.16
N ILE A 304 8.15 13.25 29.38
CA ILE A 304 8.60 14.65 29.41
C ILE A 304 7.45 15.60 29.05
N ALA A 305 6.70 15.32 27.97
CA ALA A 305 5.57 16.15 27.56
C ALA A 305 4.44 16.21 28.63
N VAL A 306 4.14 15.07 29.26
CA VAL A 306 3.18 14.96 30.37
C VAL A 306 3.65 15.80 31.56
N LEU A 307 4.92 15.70 31.93
CA LEU A 307 5.50 16.43 33.04
C LEU A 307 5.47 17.95 32.80
N ILE A 308 5.90 18.42 31.62
CA ILE A 308 5.83 19.85 31.24
C ILE A 308 4.39 20.36 31.34
N SER A 309 3.41 19.58 30.89
CA SER A 309 1.99 19.94 30.96
C SER A 309 1.44 20.00 32.40
N LEU A 310 2.08 19.31 33.35
CA LEU A 310 1.71 19.26 34.77
C LEU A 310 2.52 20.22 35.66
N SER A 311 3.66 20.74 35.17
CA SER A 311 4.58 21.63 35.90
C SER A 311 3.96 22.97 36.34
N SER A 312 2.75 23.29 35.89
CA SER A 312 1.97 24.42 36.39
C SER A 312 1.30 24.17 37.76
N GLY A 313 1.50 23.01 38.42
CA GLY A 313 0.79 22.76 39.68
C GLY A 313 1.29 21.76 40.73
N MET A 314 2.45 21.06 40.62
CA MET A 314 2.90 20.16 41.71
C MET A 314 4.43 19.96 41.81
N PRO A 315 5.04 20.03 43.01
CA PRO A 315 6.40 19.54 43.28
C PRO A 315 6.37 18.03 43.62
N ASN A 316 7.22 17.20 42.99
CA ASN A 316 7.65 15.82 43.39
C ASN A 316 7.93 14.83 42.24
N HIS A 317 8.11 15.26 40.99
CA HIS A 317 8.42 14.34 39.87
C HIS A 317 9.92 14.26 39.53
N SER A 318 10.81 14.72 40.42
CA SER A 318 12.26 14.77 40.17
C SER A 318 12.85 13.40 39.83
N ALA A 319 12.39 12.32 40.46
CA ALA A 319 12.86 10.96 40.19
C ALA A 319 12.56 10.48 38.76
N SER A 320 11.35 10.72 38.25
CA SER A 320 10.97 10.37 36.87
C SER A 320 11.73 11.20 35.84
N ILE A 321 11.99 12.48 36.13
CA ILE A 321 12.82 13.35 35.29
C ILE A 321 14.27 12.83 35.25
N GLN A 322 14.85 12.50 36.40
CA GLN A 322 16.20 11.96 36.49
C GLN A 322 16.33 10.63 35.74
N LEU A 323 15.34 9.75 35.83
CA LEU A 323 15.32 8.50 35.07
C LEU A 323 15.27 8.75 33.55
N CYS A 324 14.40 9.67 33.11
CA CYS A 324 14.32 10.05 31.70
C CYS A 324 15.66 10.61 31.21
N VAL A 325 16.29 11.50 31.98
CA VAL A 325 17.62 12.07 31.66
C VAL A 325 18.70 10.99 31.63
N GLN A 326 18.69 10.03 32.57
CA GLN A 326 19.65 8.93 32.61
C GLN A 326 19.50 8.00 31.40
N LYS A 327 18.26 7.64 31.02
CA LYS A 327 17.99 6.81 29.85
C LYS A 327 18.25 7.55 28.54
N LEU A 328 17.98 8.86 28.49
CA LEU A 328 18.40 9.72 27.38
C LEU A 328 19.92 9.77 27.24
N ARG A 329 20.68 9.80 28.35
CA ARG A 329 22.14 9.74 28.30
C ARG A 329 22.64 8.45 27.65
N ILE A 330 22.05 7.30 27.98
CA ILE A 330 22.38 6.02 27.35
C ILE A 330 22.07 6.06 25.84
N LEU A 331 20.96 6.69 25.43
CA LEU A 331 20.62 6.89 24.01
C LEU A 331 21.58 7.88 23.30
N ILE A 332 22.15 8.84 24.03
CA ILE A 332 23.10 9.85 23.50
C ILE A 332 24.50 9.26 23.31
N GLU A 333 24.91 8.38 24.23
CA GLU A 333 26.22 7.73 24.25
C GLU A 333 26.27 6.47 23.36
N ASP A 334 25.12 6.03 22.84
CA ASP A 334 25.02 4.91 21.91
C ASP A 334 25.90 5.12 20.66
N SER A 335 26.52 4.06 20.16
CA SER A 335 27.43 4.11 19.01
C SER A 335 26.67 4.28 17.68
N ASP A 336 25.39 3.91 17.62
CA ASP A 336 24.56 4.01 16.41
C ASP A 336 24.25 5.48 16.02
N GLN A 337 24.61 5.85 14.79
CA GLN A 337 24.36 7.18 14.24
C GLN A 337 22.86 7.49 14.04
N ASN A 338 22.01 6.47 13.83
CA ASN A 338 20.57 6.67 13.68
C ASN A 338 19.92 7.12 15.00
N CYS A 339 20.37 6.56 16.13
CA CYS A 339 19.98 6.99 17.47
C CYS A 339 20.43 8.45 17.72
N LYS A 340 21.62 8.82 17.25
CA LYS A 340 22.14 10.21 17.32
C LYS A 340 21.38 11.19 16.43
N TYR A 341 20.84 10.77 15.30
CA TYR A 341 20.04 11.62 14.41
C TYR A 341 18.62 11.85 14.93
N GLY A 342 17.95 10.79 15.42
CA GLY A 342 16.62 10.92 16.08
C GLY A 342 16.64 11.87 17.29
N ARG A 343 17.83 12.05 17.88
CA ARG A 343 18.15 13.04 18.93
C ARG A 343 18.11 14.50 18.44
N SER A 344 18.69 14.83 17.29
CA SER A 344 18.73 16.24 16.82
C SER A 344 17.35 16.80 16.54
N CYS A 345 16.39 15.95 16.15
CA CYS A 345 15.00 16.35 15.97
C CYS A 345 14.26 16.67 17.28
N HIS A 346 14.76 16.23 18.45
CA HIS A 346 14.13 16.46 19.75
C HIS A 346 14.65 17.72 20.45
N LEU A 347 15.96 18.00 20.38
CA LEU A 347 16.54 19.19 21.01
C LEU A 347 16.23 20.50 20.24
N GLY A 348 15.75 20.39 19.00
CA GLY A 348 15.37 21.53 18.16
C GLY A 348 13.86 21.82 18.07
N ARG A 349 13.01 21.07 18.78
CA ARG A 349 11.56 21.33 18.92
C ARG A 349 11.26 21.62 20.37
#